data_AF-W9YZN9-F1
#
_entry.id   AF-W9YZN9-F1
#
_cell.length_a   1.000
_cell.length_b   1.000
_cell.length_c   1.000
_cell.angle_alpha   90.00
_cell.angle_beta   90.00
_cell.angle_gamma   90.00
#
_symmetry.space_group_name_H-M   'P 1'
#
loop_
_entity.id
_entity.type
_entity.pdbx_description
1 polymer ?
#
loop_
_entity_poly.entity_id
_entity_poly.type
_entity_poly.pdbx_seq_one_letter_code
_entity_poly.pdbx_strand_id
1 'polypeptide(L)'
;MSSRDNYTFANHSSIPANLGPKLSAFIRSWDDTHSQENRYLSLSAPDGELVFGPTSAKGRDAIRALRDAMIHPTNGPVVNLQHTLGKCFVLAGGGAEHEGRQEIIVNGSIWYELKNGRRVYADFASFMVFVDTGHGELQAAFYEVYLDSLGWMTAIKEMDE
;
A
#
# COMPACT_ATOMS: atom_id res chain seq x y z
N MET A 1 -5.19 28.41 2.52
CA MET A 1 -5.74 27.06 2.34
C MET A 1 -4.82 26.10 3.07
N SER A 2 -5.28 25.42 4.12
CA SER A 2 -4.48 24.40 4.79
C SER A 2 -4.21 23.27 3.80
N SER A 3 -2.93 23.00 3.52
CA SER A 3 -2.53 21.85 2.71
C SER A 3 -2.99 20.58 3.43
N ARG A 4 -3.81 19.76 2.77
CA ARG A 4 -4.23 18.46 3.31
C ARG A 4 -3.01 17.56 3.47
N ASP A 5 -2.90 16.88 4.60
CA ASP A 5 -1.88 15.85 4.82
C ASP A 5 -1.99 14.73 3.78
N ASN A 6 -0.83 14.25 3.31
CA ASN A 6 -0.73 13.24 2.26
C ASN A 6 -1.41 11.91 2.62
N TYR A 7 -1.57 11.61 3.91
CA TYR A 7 -2.05 10.33 4.39
C TYR A 7 -3.47 10.39 4.95
N THR A 8 -4.23 11.44 4.64
CA THR A 8 -5.63 11.57 5.03
C THR A 8 -6.51 11.51 3.79
N PHE A 9 -7.33 10.47 3.63
CA PHE A 9 -8.25 10.34 2.48
C PHE A 9 -9.18 11.56 2.33
N ALA A 10 -9.51 11.93 1.09
CA ALA A 10 -10.39 13.05 0.78
C ALA A 10 -11.83 12.82 1.30
N ASN A 11 -12.26 11.56 1.40
CA ASN A 11 -13.54 11.16 1.97
C ASN A 11 -13.38 10.44 3.32
N HIS A 12 -12.38 10.83 4.13
CA HIS A 12 -12.08 10.16 5.40
C HIS A 12 -13.30 10.03 6.33
N SER A 13 -14.16 11.05 6.37
CA SER A 13 -15.39 11.03 7.18
C SER A 13 -16.43 9.99 6.73
N SER A 14 -16.28 9.42 5.54
CA SER A 14 -17.16 8.37 4.99
C SER A 14 -16.59 6.96 5.14
N ILE A 15 -15.38 6.82 5.73
CA ILE A 15 -14.72 5.53 5.95
C ILE A 15 -15.08 5.04 7.36
N PRO A 16 -15.28 3.73 7.59
CA PRO A 16 -15.41 3.17 8.94
C PRO A 16 -14.29 3.62 9.88
N ALA A 17 -14.65 3.98 11.11
CA ALA A 17 -13.74 4.63 12.06
C ALA A 17 -12.50 3.79 12.42
N ASN A 18 -12.62 2.47 12.39
CA ASN A 18 -11.52 1.53 12.64
C ASN A 18 -10.61 1.33 11.41
N LEU A 19 -11.07 1.68 10.20
CA LEU A 19 -10.38 1.37 8.95
C LEU A 19 -9.54 2.54 8.43
N GLY A 20 -10.09 3.77 8.45
CA GLY A 20 -9.41 4.96 7.94
C GLY A 20 -8.02 5.17 8.55
N PRO A 21 -7.91 5.29 9.89
CA PRO A 21 -6.62 5.44 10.58
C PRO A 21 -5.66 4.27 10.35
N LYS A 22 -6.17 3.04 10.25
CA LYS A 22 -5.38 1.83 10.02
C LYS A 22 -4.70 1.86 8.65
N LEU A 23 -5.45 2.22 7.61
CA LEU A 23 -4.92 2.38 6.25
C LEU A 23 -3.89 3.52 6.19
N SER A 24 -4.18 4.66 6.81
CA SER A 24 -3.25 5.78 6.89
C SER A 24 -1.93 5.40 7.58
N ALA A 25 -2.00 4.66 8.70
CA ALA A 25 -0.81 4.20 9.42
C ALA A 25 -0.01 3.17 8.60
N PHE A 26 -0.69 2.26 7.92
CA PHE A 26 -0.06 1.31 7.01
C PHE A 26 0.73 2.02 5.91
N ILE A 27 0.09 2.96 5.18
CA ILE A 27 0.74 3.66 4.06
C ILE A 27 1.92 4.51 4.56
N ARG A 28 1.78 5.18 5.70
CA ARG A 28 2.92 5.89 6.33
C ARG A 28 4.08 4.95 6.64
N SER A 29 3.80 3.75 7.16
CA SER A 29 4.85 2.77 7.45
C SER A 29 5.43 2.13 6.19
N TRP A 30 4.64 1.99 5.12
CA TRP A 30 5.13 1.49 3.84
C TRP A 30 6.11 2.47 3.20
N ASP A 31 5.83 3.77 3.32
CA ASP A 31 6.64 4.85 2.76
C ASP A 31 7.93 5.14 3.55
N ASP A 32 8.01 4.68 4.80
CA ASP A 32 9.22 4.81 5.61
C ASP A 32 10.29 3.80 5.15
N THR A 33 11.16 4.22 4.23
CA THR A 33 12.25 3.39 3.69
C THR A 33 13.38 3.15 4.68
N HIS A 34 13.43 3.89 5.79
CA HIS A 34 14.49 3.79 6.79
C HIS A 34 14.10 2.95 8.01
N SER A 35 12.80 2.63 8.18
CA SER A 35 12.32 1.80 9.28
C SER A 35 12.83 0.36 9.18
N GLN A 36 13.42 -0.14 10.26
CA GLN A 36 13.79 -1.55 10.41
C GLN A 36 12.68 -2.40 11.04
N GLU A 37 11.62 -1.76 11.55
CA GLU A 37 10.56 -2.43 12.31
C GLU A 37 9.50 -3.10 11.42
N ASN A 38 9.48 -2.78 10.12
CA ASN A 38 8.54 -3.34 9.14
C ASN A 38 7.07 -3.27 9.59
N ARG A 39 6.66 -2.18 10.27
CA ARG A 39 5.30 -2.06 10.86
C ARG A 39 4.18 -2.19 9.83
N TYR A 40 4.44 -1.94 8.55
CA TYR A 40 3.51 -2.13 7.44
C TYR A 40 3.01 -3.60 7.32
N LEU A 41 3.80 -4.57 7.78
CA LEU A 41 3.41 -5.99 7.79
C LEU A 41 2.23 -6.28 8.74
N SER A 42 1.95 -5.40 9.70
CA SER A 42 0.81 -5.54 10.62
C SER A 42 -0.55 -5.47 9.91
N LEU A 43 -0.60 -4.86 8.72
CA LEU A 43 -1.78 -4.87 7.88
C LEU A 43 -2.07 -6.27 7.35
N SER A 44 -1.02 -7.04 6.99
CA SER A 44 -1.15 -8.34 6.32
C SER A 44 -1.49 -9.45 7.31
N ALA A 45 -2.46 -10.29 6.95
CA ALA A 45 -2.68 -11.57 7.62
C ALA A 45 -1.41 -12.45 7.50
N PRO A 46 -1.18 -13.44 8.39
CA PRO A 46 0.01 -14.29 8.33
C PRO A 46 0.27 -14.91 6.95
N ASP A 47 -0.79 -15.39 6.29
CA ASP A 47 -0.78 -15.98 4.94
C ASP A 47 -1.34 -15.03 3.86
N GLY A 48 -1.42 -13.73 4.16
CA GLY A 48 -1.96 -12.74 3.25
C GLY A 48 -1.13 -12.62 1.97
N GLU A 49 -1.78 -12.28 0.87
CA GLU A 49 -1.15 -12.14 -0.44
C GLU A 49 -1.10 -10.67 -0.87
N LEU A 50 0.08 -10.23 -1.31
CA LEU A 50 0.30 -8.97 -2.01
C LEU A 50 0.53 -9.26 -3.49
N VAL A 51 -0.27 -8.66 -4.36
CA VAL A 51 -0.10 -8.65 -5.81
C VAL A 51 0.30 -7.25 -6.25
N PHE A 52 1.46 -7.12 -6.89
CA PHE A 52 1.97 -5.86 -7.42
C PHE A 52 2.33 -6.05 -8.90
N GLY A 53 1.42 -5.63 -9.79
CA GLY A 53 1.54 -5.88 -11.23
C GLY A 53 1.66 -7.38 -11.53
N PRO A 54 2.71 -7.84 -12.24
CA PRO A 54 2.89 -9.25 -12.56
C PRO A 54 3.47 -10.09 -11.40
N THR A 55 3.86 -9.47 -10.29
CA THR A 55 4.53 -10.14 -9.17
C THR A 55 3.56 -10.36 -8.02
N SER A 56 3.55 -11.57 -7.45
CA SER A 56 2.85 -11.85 -6.20
C SER A 56 3.80 -12.30 -5.09
N ALA A 57 3.44 -11.98 -3.85
CA ALA A 57 4.15 -12.36 -2.65
C ALA A 57 3.16 -12.82 -1.58
N LYS A 58 3.29 -14.08 -1.14
CA LYS A 58 2.39 -14.68 -0.16
C LYS A 58 3.08 -14.86 1.19
N GLY A 59 2.44 -14.37 2.24
CA GLY A 59 2.93 -14.36 3.60
C GLY A 59 3.89 -13.20 3.89
N ARG A 60 3.99 -12.84 5.17
CA ARG A 60 4.72 -11.63 5.61
C ARG A 60 6.19 -11.61 5.18
N ASP A 61 6.87 -12.75 5.18
CA ASP A 61 8.28 -12.84 4.77
C ASP A 61 8.49 -12.57 3.28
N ALA A 62 7.61 -13.11 2.43
CA ALA A 62 7.66 -12.84 1.00
C ALA A 62 7.31 -11.38 0.69
N ILE A 63 6.32 -10.81 1.39
CA ILE A 63 5.95 -9.40 1.26
C ILE A 63 7.12 -8.49 1.64
N ARG A 64 7.80 -8.79 2.76
CA ARG A 64 9.00 -8.07 3.17
C ARG A 64 10.11 -8.18 2.12
N ALA A 65 10.40 -9.38 1.63
CA ALA A 65 11.42 -9.59 0.61
C ALA A 65 11.09 -8.85 -0.70
N LEU A 66 9.83 -8.84 -1.13
CA LEU A 66 9.37 -8.08 -2.28
C LEU A 66 9.59 -6.58 -2.08
N ARG A 67 9.21 -6.05 -0.90
CA ARG A 67 9.45 -4.65 -0.57
C ARG A 67 10.94 -4.33 -0.56
N ASP A 68 11.78 -5.11 0.12
CA ASP A 68 13.22 -4.86 0.23
C ASP A 68 13.94 -4.91 -1.14
N ALA A 69 13.47 -5.76 -2.06
CA ALA A 69 14.01 -5.83 -3.42
C ALA A 69 13.60 -4.63 -4.29
N MET A 70 12.45 -4.02 -4.03
CA MET A 70 11.90 -2.93 -4.83
C MET A 70 12.19 -1.54 -4.24
N ILE A 71 12.00 -1.40 -2.94
CA ILE A 71 12.03 -0.17 -2.14
C ILE A 71 12.98 -0.41 -0.96
N HIS A 72 14.21 0.05 -1.10
CA HIS A 72 15.19 0.00 -0.03
C HIS A 72 16.25 1.08 -0.27
N PRO A 73 16.74 1.80 0.76
CA PRO A 73 17.76 2.84 0.60
C PRO A 73 19.07 2.36 -0.06
N THR A 74 19.28 1.05 -0.13
CA THR A 74 20.52 0.42 -0.61
C THR A 74 20.31 -0.73 -1.59
N ASN A 75 19.23 -1.50 -1.48
CA ASN A 75 19.09 -2.80 -2.16
C ASN A 75 18.20 -2.71 -3.40
N GLY A 76 17.25 -1.78 -3.41
CA GLY A 76 16.25 -1.65 -4.45
C GLY A 76 16.51 -0.47 -5.39
N PRO A 77 15.85 -0.45 -6.56
CA PRO A 77 15.92 0.68 -7.48
C PRO A 77 15.27 1.95 -6.92
N VAL A 78 14.29 1.83 -6.01
CA VAL A 78 13.61 2.94 -5.33
C VAL A 78 14.23 3.15 -3.95
N VAL A 79 14.74 4.36 -3.70
CA VAL A 79 15.37 4.75 -2.42
C VAL A 79 14.44 5.52 -1.50
N ASN A 80 13.44 6.20 -2.07
CA ASN A 80 12.41 6.92 -1.33
C ASN A 80 11.10 6.93 -2.12
N LEU A 81 9.98 7.12 -1.43
CA LEU A 81 8.65 7.21 -2.02
C LEU A 81 7.71 7.95 -1.09
N GLN A 82 6.60 8.42 -1.63
CA GLN A 82 5.49 8.91 -0.81
C GLN A 82 4.19 8.84 -1.59
N HIS A 83 3.18 8.27 -0.94
CA HIS A 83 1.81 8.31 -1.42
C HIS A 83 1.15 9.64 -1.05
N THR A 84 0.24 10.08 -1.91
CA THR A 84 -0.82 11.04 -1.61
C THR A 84 -2.16 10.33 -1.77
N LEU A 85 -2.84 10.08 -0.65
CA LEU A 85 -4.09 9.32 -0.61
C LEU A 85 -5.24 10.10 -1.26
N GLY A 86 -5.94 9.49 -2.21
CA GLY A 86 -7.14 10.01 -2.84
C GLY A 86 -8.38 9.68 -2.00
N LYS A 87 -9.21 8.77 -2.49
CA LYS A 87 -10.45 8.31 -1.85
C LYS A 87 -10.36 6.82 -1.48
N CYS A 88 -11.15 6.43 -0.50
CA CYS A 88 -11.38 5.04 -0.11
C CYS A 88 -12.85 4.69 -0.32
N PHE A 89 -13.10 3.62 -1.06
CA PHE A 89 -14.42 3.08 -1.36
C PHE A 89 -14.58 1.76 -0.63
N VAL A 90 -15.60 1.69 0.21
CA VAL A 90 -15.90 0.53 1.04
C VAL A 90 -17.09 -0.16 0.42
N LEU A 91 -17.00 -1.47 0.14
CA LEU A 91 -18.10 -2.20 -0.48
C LEU A 91 -19.34 -2.14 0.43
N ALA A 92 -20.45 -1.65 -0.13
CA ALA A 92 -21.73 -1.58 0.56
C ALA A 92 -22.27 -2.98 0.84
N GLY A 93 -22.94 -3.18 1.97
CA GLY A 93 -23.50 -4.48 2.34
C GLY A 93 -22.53 -5.42 3.07
N GLY A 94 -21.28 -5.01 3.31
CA GLY A 94 -20.37 -5.70 4.25
C GLY A 94 -20.78 -5.59 5.72
N GLY A 95 -21.97 -5.05 6.01
CA GLY A 95 -22.54 -4.97 7.35
C GLY A 95 -23.43 -6.17 7.67
N ALA A 96 -23.33 -6.66 8.92
CA ALA A 96 -24.13 -7.70 9.57
C ALA A 96 -24.15 -9.12 8.95
N GLU A 97 -24.13 -9.28 7.63
CA GLU A 97 -24.20 -10.61 6.98
C GLU A 97 -22.83 -11.20 6.61
N HIS A 98 -21.76 -10.40 6.73
CA HIS A 98 -20.37 -10.78 6.50
C HIS A 98 -19.49 -10.40 7.70
N GLU A 99 -19.88 -10.83 8.90
CA GLU A 99 -19.08 -10.63 10.12
C GLU A 99 -17.62 -11.09 9.87
N GLY A 100 -16.68 -10.17 10.06
CA GLY A 100 -15.26 -10.46 9.91
C GLY A 100 -14.72 -10.41 8.48
N ARG A 101 -15.42 -9.84 7.48
CA ARG A 101 -14.84 -9.56 6.15
C ARG A 101 -15.16 -8.13 5.67
N GLN A 102 -14.16 -7.44 5.13
CA GLN A 102 -14.34 -6.11 4.54
C GLN A 102 -13.56 -5.99 3.22
N GLU A 103 -14.22 -5.53 2.18
CA GLU A 103 -13.59 -5.27 0.88
C GLU A 103 -13.54 -3.76 0.62
N ILE A 104 -12.39 -3.28 0.15
CA ILE A 104 -12.20 -1.87 -0.17
C ILE A 104 -11.42 -1.68 -1.47
N ILE A 105 -11.66 -0.53 -2.10
CA ILE A 105 -10.80 0.03 -3.14
C ILE A 105 -10.28 1.37 -2.65
N VAL A 106 -8.99 1.62 -2.77
CA VAL A 106 -8.40 2.95 -2.53
C VAL A 106 -7.73 3.45 -3.78
N ASN A 107 -7.67 4.76 -3.95
CA ASN A 107 -6.87 5.38 -5.01
C ASN A 107 -6.00 6.51 -4.47
N GLY A 108 -5.08 6.98 -5.31
CA GLY A 108 -4.24 8.13 -5.02
C GLY A 108 -3.15 8.28 -6.06
N SER A 109 -2.14 9.06 -5.71
CA SER A 109 -0.91 9.16 -6.47
C SER A 109 0.28 8.81 -5.60
N ILE A 110 1.40 8.49 -6.24
CA ILE A 110 2.67 8.20 -5.60
C ILE A 110 3.79 8.83 -6.42
N TRP A 111 4.79 9.34 -5.73
CA TRP A 111 6.09 9.57 -6.34
C TRP A 111 7.13 8.60 -5.81
N TYR A 112 8.03 8.19 -6.68
CA TYR A 112 9.18 7.34 -6.39
C TYR A 112 10.45 8.12 -6.70
N GLU A 113 11.43 8.06 -5.80
CA GLU A 113 12.79 8.53 -6.02
C GLU A 113 13.69 7.32 -6.26
N LEU A 114 14.33 7.29 -7.43
CA LEU A 114 15.21 6.21 -7.85
C LEU A 114 16.64 6.44 -7.33
N LYS A 115 17.46 5.37 -7.27
CA LYS A 115 18.86 5.45 -6.82
C LYS A 115 19.73 6.44 -7.62
N ASN A 116 19.35 6.77 -8.85
CA ASN A 116 20.01 7.79 -9.68
C ASN A 116 19.51 9.22 -9.44
N GLY A 117 18.62 9.45 -8.46
CA GLY A 117 18.03 10.75 -8.12
C GLY A 117 16.85 11.17 -9.00
N ARG A 118 16.48 10.39 -10.03
CA ARG A 118 15.29 10.67 -10.83
C ARG A 118 14.03 10.45 -9.99
N ARG A 119 13.08 11.39 -10.10
CA ARG A 119 11.74 11.23 -9.54
C ARG A 119 10.74 10.83 -10.62
N VAL A 120 9.95 9.81 -10.34
CA VAL A 120 8.87 9.32 -11.20
C VAL A 120 7.55 9.44 -10.45
N TYR A 121 6.48 9.77 -11.16
CA TYR A 121 5.14 9.92 -10.60
C TYR A 121 4.22 8.91 -11.26
N ALA A 122 3.30 8.36 -10.49
CA ALA A 122 2.28 7.45 -10.98
C ALA A 122 0.99 7.64 -10.19
N ASP A 123 -0.13 7.36 -10.85
CA ASP A 123 -1.41 7.16 -10.18
C ASP A 123 -1.57 5.68 -9.83
N PHE A 124 -2.26 5.41 -8.73
CA PHE A 124 -2.53 4.04 -8.29
C PHE A 124 -3.99 3.85 -7.89
N ALA A 125 -4.43 2.61 -8.03
CA ALA A 125 -5.59 2.07 -7.37
C ALA A 125 -5.21 0.76 -6.69
N SER A 126 -5.86 0.45 -5.58
CA SER A 126 -5.56 -0.74 -4.80
C SER A 126 -6.85 -1.40 -4.37
N PHE A 127 -6.94 -2.71 -4.54
CA PHE A 127 -8.03 -3.53 -4.03
C PHE A 127 -7.54 -4.34 -2.83
N MET A 128 -8.29 -4.30 -1.72
CA MET A 128 -7.93 -5.03 -0.50
C MET A 128 -9.12 -5.80 0.05
N VAL A 129 -8.86 -7.03 0.49
CA VAL A 129 -9.80 -7.87 1.22
C VAL A 129 -9.26 -8.10 2.62
N PHE A 130 -9.99 -7.59 3.61
CA PHE A 130 -9.72 -7.77 5.03
C PHE A 130 -10.56 -8.91 5.60
N VAL A 131 -9.96 -9.67 6.51
CA VAL A 131 -10.62 -10.74 7.26
C VAL A 131 -10.26 -10.65 8.76
N ASP A 132 -11.14 -11.10 9.64
CA ASP A 132 -10.79 -11.34 11.04
C ASP A 132 -10.03 -12.65 11.15
N THR A 133 -8.81 -12.58 11.67
CA THR A 133 -7.93 -13.74 11.87
C THR A 133 -8.13 -14.40 13.24
N GLY A 134 -9.25 -14.15 13.91
CA GLY A 134 -9.57 -14.70 15.24
C GLY A 134 -9.04 -13.88 16.41
N HIS A 135 -8.60 -12.65 16.15
CA HIS A 135 -8.04 -11.73 17.16
C HIS A 135 -8.84 -10.42 17.29
N GLY A 136 -9.99 -10.31 16.60
CA GLY A 136 -10.83 -9.11 16.63
C GLY A 136 -10.27 -7.93 15.83
N GLU A 137 -9.16 -8.14 15.12
CA GLU A 137 -8.49 -7.15 14.29
C GLU A 137 -8.51 -7.60 12.83
N LEU A 138 -9.13 -6.80 11.97
CA LEU A 138 -9.17 -7.07 10.53
C LEU A 138 -7.79 -6.97 9.89
N GLN A 139 -7.30 -8.03 9.27
CA GLN A 139 -6.03 -8.04 8.52
C GLN A 139 -6.29 -8.34 7.04
N ALA A 140 -5.47 -7.77 6.16
CA ALA A 140 -5.57 -7.99 4.72
C ALA A 140 -5.15 -9.43 4.40
N ALA A 141 -6.12 -10.24 3.97
CA ALA A 141 -5.86 -11.55 3.37
C ALA A 141 -5.43 -11.41 1.91
N PHE A 142 -5.86 -10.34 1.24
CA PHE A 142 -5.49 -10.03 -0.14
C PHE A 142 -5.29 -8.52 -0.30
N TYR A 143 -4.24 -8.14 -1.00
CA TYR A 143 -3.96 -6.77 -1.39
C TYR A 143 -3.37 -6.76 -2.80
N GLU A 144 -4.08 -6.18 -3.76
CA GLU A 144 -3.58 -5.95 -5.11
C GLU A 144 -3.40 -4.46 -5.40
N VAL A 145 -2.29 -4.12 -6.06
CA VAL A 145 -1.93 -2.77 -6.49
C VAL A 145 -1.94 -2.69 -8.01
N TYR A 146 -2.78 -1.78 -8.52
CA TYR A 146 -2.79 -1.36 -9.91
C TYR A 146 -2.06 -0.03 -10.02
N LEU A 147 -0.95 -0.03 -10.74
CA LEU A 147 -0.10 1.14 -10.96
C LEU A 147 0.04 1.36 -12.47
N ASP A 148 -0.01 2.62 -12.91
CA ASP A 148 0.55 2.96 -14.23
C ASP A 148 2.08 2.80 -14.17
N SER A 149 2.52 1.57 -14.45
CA SER A 149 3.89 1.13 -14.23
C SER A 149 4.80 1.40 -15.43
N LEU A 150 4.29 1.84 -16.59
CA LEU A 150 5.11 1.98 -17.79
C LEU A 150 6.25 3.01 -17.60
N GLY A 151 5.90 4.20 -17.12
CA GLY A 151 6.88 5.26 -16.84
C GLY A 151 7.90 4.86 -15.78
N TRP A 152 7.44 4.16 -14.74
CA TRP A 152 8.28 3.66 -13.65
C TRP A 152 9.24 2.56 -14.11
N MET A 153 8.76 1.55 -14.83
CA MET A 153 9.58 0.46 -15.37
C MET A 153 10.61 0.98 -16.40
N THR A 154 10.22 1.93 -17.24
CA THR A 154 11.13 2.56 -18.21
C THR A 154 12.27 3.28 -17.49
N ALA A 155 11.94 4.07 -16.46
CA ALA A 155 12.94 4.79 -15.69
C ALA A 155 13.88 3.88 -14.89
N ILE A 156 13.41 2.72 -14.42
CA ILE A 156 14.26 1.71 -13.78
C ILE A 156 15.20 1.07 -14.80
N LYS A 157 14.70 0.75 -16.00
CA LYS A 157 15.52 0.13 -17.05
C LYS A 157 16.64 1.06 -17.52
N GLU A 158 16.33 2.33 -17.79
CA GLU A 158 17.29 3.35 -18.23
C GLU A 158 18.38 3.67 -17.18
N MET A 159 18.20 3.23 -15.94
CA MET A 159 19.15 3.46 -14.86
C MET A 159 20.27 2.41 -14.81
N ASP A 160 20.03 1.23 -15.38
CA ASP A 160 21.00 0.15 -15.45
C ASP A 160 21.72 0.11 -16.82
N GLU A 161 21.38 1.05 -17.72
CA GLU A 161 22.05 1.33 -19.01
C GLU A 161 23.13 2.43 -18.86
#